data_AF-A0A5K7SD54-F1
#
_entry.id   AF-A0A5K7SD54-F1
#
_cell.length_a   1.000
_cell.length_b   1.000
_cell.length_c   1.000
_cell.angle_alpha   90.00
_cell.angle_beta   90.00
_cell.angle_gamma   90.00
#
_symmetry.space_group_name_H-M   'P 1'
#
loop_
_entity.id
_entity.type
_entity.pdbx_description
1 polymer ?
#
loop_
_entity_poly.entity_id
_entity_poly.type
_entity_poly.pdbx_seq_one_letter_code
_entity_poly.pdbx_strand_id
1 'polypeptide(L)'
;MITFTELYDKIYPNNIPLDSGRFVQMVESSKTDVLALVDNIEHEDRSKVKRFVADYAINLASKEYTKNSLIFLNKAVDLFQNDEAFKGNDLLNDPMYESLILNRAKTNYVLDNFRRARIDFKLLRNKFGSNVLYQQGYDACMDKILTIFQWITLSVLVISISSILLLELEAGMKSLMISVLVLSLILSAALNFVQRKKRKEQNKG
;
A
#
# COMPACT_ATOMS: atom_id res chain seq x y z
N MET A 1 7.93 -32.35 13.73
CA MET A 1 7.25 -31.05 13.58
C MET A 1 7.78 -30.17 14.70
N ILE A 2 8.34 -29.00 14.40
CA ILE A 2 8.85 -28.11 15.46
C ILE A 2 7.68 -27.34 16.07
N THR A 3 7.74 -27.04 17.37
CA THR A 3 6.71 -26.20 18.01
C THR A 3 6.91 -24.72 17.64
N PHE A 4 5.88 -23.88 17.84
CA PHE A 4 6.02 -22.43 17.64
C PHE A 4 7.12 -21.85 18.52
N THR A 5 7.16 -22.22 19.80
CA THR A 5 8.18 -21.75 20.74
C THR A 5 9.58 -22.14 20.29
N GLU A 6 9.79 -23.38 19.86
CA GLU A 6 11.08 -23.83 19.32
C GLU A 6 11.48 -23.07 18.05
N LEU A 7 10.53 -22.78 17.16
CA LEU A 7 10.77 -21.99 15.96
C LEU A 7 11.13 -20.54 16.31
N TYR A 8 10.36 -19.94 17.23
CA TYR A 8 10.56 -18.59 17.70
C TYR A 8 11.96 -18.44 18.32
N ASP A 9 12.33 -19.32 19.25
CA ASP A 9 13.63 -19.26 19.92
C ASP A 9 14.81 -19.46 18.95
N LYS A 10 14.61 -20.25 17.88
CA LYS A 10 15.60 -20.40 16.79
C LYS A 10 15.74 -19.16 15.92
N ILE A 11 14.65 -18.44 15.68
CA ILE A 11 14.63 -17.21 14.87
C ILE A 11 15.09 -15.98 15.67
N TYR A 12 14.92 -16.01 16.98
CA TYR A 12 15.30 -14.93 17.88
C TYR A 12 16.35 -15.37 18.91
N PRO A 13 17.54 -15.86 18.48
CA PRO A 13 18.61 -16.14 19.43
C PRO A 13 18.96 -14.85 20.17
N ASN A 14 18.86 -14.86 21.51
CA ASN A 14 19.03 -13.68 22.36
C ASN A 14 18.07 -12.53 22.04
N ASN A 15 16.85 -12.83 21.60
CA ASN A 15 15.80 -11.86 21.30
C ASN A 15 16.10 -10.92 20.11
N ILE A 16 17.06 -11.28 19.25
CA ILE A 16 17.45 -10.54 18.03
C ILE A 16 17.04 -11.37 16.81
N PRO A 17 16.33 -10.80 15.81
CA PRO A 17 15.95 -11.55 14.61
C PRO A 17 17.17 -11.96 13.80
N LEU A 18 17.12 -13.17 13.22
CA LEU A 18 18.05 -13.58 12.17
C LEU A 18 18.00 -12.64 10.95
N ASP A 19 19.01 -12.71 10.09
CA ASP A 19 18.96 -11.99 8.82
C ASP A 19 17.76 -12.43 7.98
N SER A 20 17.30 -11.52 7.12
CA SER A 20 16.07 -11.65 6.35
C SER A 20 15.99 -12.93 5.51
N GLY A 21 17.12 -13.39 4.94
CA GLY A 21 17.15 -14.60 4.13
C GLY A 21 16.96 -15.86 4.98
N ARG A 22 17.72 -15.96 6.07
CA ARG A 22 17.61 -17.10 6.99
C ARG A 22 16.28 -17.15 7.70
N PHE A 23 15.71 -15.99 8.06
CA PHE A 23 14.39 -15.88 8.66
C PHE A 23 13.33 -16.55 7.78
N VAL A 24 13.16 -16.07 6.54
CA VAL A 24 12.12 -16.56 5.62
C VAL A 24 12.33 -18.04 5.33
N GLN A 25 13.58 -18.45 5.09
CA GLN A 25 13.90 -19.87 4.83
C GLN A 25 13.49 -20.76 6.01
N MET A 26 13.74 -20.36 7.25
CA MET A 26 13.40 -21.17 8.42
C MET A 26 11.89 -21.27 8.62
N VAL A 27 11.14 -20.18 8.43
CA VAL A 27 9.66 -20.18 8.54
C VAL A 27 9.03 -21.04 7.44
N GLU A 28 9.47 -20.89 6.20
CA GLU A 28 8.93 -21.69 5.08
C GLU A 28 9.31 -23.18 5.23
N SER A 29 10.52 -23.47 5.70
CA SER A 29 10.99 -24.85 5.91
C SER A 29 10.30 -25.55 7.10
N SER A 30 9.84 -24.80 8.10
CA SER A 30 9.14 -25.38 9.25
C SER A 30 7.72 -25.85 8.92
N LYS A 31 7.18 -25.44 7.76
CA LYS A 31 5.77 -25.62 7.37
C LYS A 31 4.80 -25.08 8.42
N THR A 32 5.23 -24.09 9.19
CA THR A 32 4.37 -23.44 10.19
C THR A 32 3.32 -22.62 9.48
N ASP A 33 2.05 -22.90 9.74
CA ASP A 33 0.95 -22.05 9.28
C ASP A 33 0.92 -20.78 10.13
N VAL A 34 1.59 -19.75 9.64
CA VAL A 34 1.70 -18.46 10.32
C VAL A 34 0.35 -17.78 10.50
N LEU A 35 -0.64 -18.04 9.62
CA LEU A 35 -1.98 -17.49 9.78
C LEU A 35 -2.73 -18.21 10.90
N ALA A 36 -2.60 -19.54 10.99
CA ALA A 36 -3.19 -20.32 12.08
C ALA A 36 -2.63 -19.94 13.46
N LEU A 37 -1.36 -19.48 13.53
CA LEU A 37 -0.80 -18.94 14.77
C LEU A 37 -1.59 -17.73 15.26
N VAL A 38 -2.06 -16.88 14.35
CA VAL A 38 -2.78 -15.66 14.73
C VAL A 38 -4.20 -15.96 15.21
N ASP A 39 -4.85 -16.93 14.60
CA ASP A 39 -6.24 -17.27 14.91
C ASP A 39 -6.36 -18.05 16.24
N ASN A 40 -5.27 -18.66 16.72
CA ASN A 40 -5.22 -19.45 17.96
C ASN A 40 -4.28 -18.85 19.02
N ILE A 41 -4.09 -17.52 19.04
CA ILE A 41 -3.20 -16.86 20.00
C ILE A 41 -3.69 -17.06 21.43
N GLU A 42 -2.91 -17.77 22.24
CA GLU A 42 -3.02 -17.72 23.70
C GLU A 42 -2.51 -16.37 24.24
N HIS A 43 -3.07 -15.89 25.35
CA HIS A 43 -2.79 -14.54 25.86
C HIS A 43 -1.30 -14.34 26.21
N GLU A 44 -0.61 -15.39 26.65
CA GLU A 44 0.80 -15.36 27.05
C GLU A 44 1.74 -15.26 25.83
N ASP A 45 1.36 -15.83 24.69
CA ASP A 45 2.16 -15.84 23.47
C ASP A 45 1.86 -14.68 22.52
N ARG A 46 0.82 -13.87 22.80
CA ARG A 46 0.37 -12.78 21.93
C ARG A 46 1.49 -11.83 21.51
N SER A 47 2.39 -11.48 22.43
CA SER A 47 3.53 -10.59 22.13
C SER A 47 4.52 -11.25 21.15
N LYS A 48 4.86 -12.52 21.37
CA LYS A 48 5.77 -13.29 20.51
C LYS A 48 5.16 -13.50 19.12
N VAL A 49 3.88 -13.91 19.05
CA VAL A 49 3.20 -14.12 17.77
C VAL A 49 3.08 -12.80 17.00
N LYS A 50 2.68 -11.71 17.65
CA LYS A 50 2.61 -10.38 17.03
C LYS A 50 3.95 -9.96 16.43
N ARG A 51 5.04 -10.07 17.20
CA ARG A 51 6.39 -9.77 16.71
C ARG A 51 6.77 -10.69 15.55
N PHE A 52 6.57 -12.00 15.71
CA PHE A 52 6.89 -12.99 14.69
C PHE A 52 6.20 -12.71 13.35
N VAL A 53 4.90 -12.43 13.38
CA VAL A 53 4.11 -12.13 12.18
C VAL A 53 4.55 -10.81 11.55
N ALA A 54 4.84 -9.79 12.37
CA ALA A 54 5.33 -8.50 11.89
C ALA A 54 6.69 -8.61 11.19
N ASP A 55 7.66 -9.24 11.86
CA ASP A 55 9.00 -9.47 11.31
C ASP A 55 8.92 -10.34 10.06
N TYR A 56 8.10 -11.40 10.06
CA TYR A 56 7.90 -12.23 8.87
C TYR A 56 7.33 -11.44 7.69
N ALA A 57 6.32 -10.62 7.92
CA ALA A 57 5.70 -9.77 6.90
C ALA A 57 6.70 -8.78 6.28
N ILE A 58 7.52 -8.14 7.11
CA ILE A 58 8.56 -7.20 6.67
C ILE A 58 9.65 -7.93 5.87
N ASN A 59 10.08 -9.11 6.32
CA ASN A 59 11.08 -9.90 5.62
C ASN A 59 10.58 -10.45 4.27
N LEU A 60 9.29 -10.81 4.16
CA LEU A 60 8.71 -11.15 2.86
C LEU A 60 8.66 -9.92 1.93
N ALA A 61 8.35 -8.74 2.46
CA ALA A 61 8.30 -7.50 1.68
C ALA A 61 9.68 -7.10 1.16
N SER A 62 10.73 -7.24 1.98
CA SER A 62 12.11 -6.93 1.57
C SER A 62 12.68 -7.87 0.52
N LYS A 63 12.14 -9.10 0.42
CA LYS A 63 12.46 -10.10 -0.61
C LYS A 63 11.58 -10.01 -1.85
N GLU A 64 10.79 -8.95 -1.99
CA GLU A 64 9.91 -8.70 -3.13
C GLU A 64 8.82 -9.78 -3.34
N TYR A 65 8.52 -10.58 -2.30
CA TYR A 65 7.36 -11.47 -2.29
C TYR A 65 6.08 -10.67 -2.01
N THR A 66 5.75 -9.75 -2.92
CA THR A 66 4.77 -8.67 -2.71
C THR A 66 3.36 -9.16 -2.43
N LYS A 67 2.86 -10.18 -3.14
CA LYS A 67 1.52 -10.73 -2.90
C LYS A 67 1.40 -11.39 -1.53
N ASN A 68 2.35 -12.25 -1.17
CA ASN A 68 2.34 -12.97 0.11
C ASN A 68 2.58 -12.02 1.27
N SER A 69 3.57 -11.13 1.16
CA SER A 69 3.85 -10.12 2.19
C SER A 69 2.63 -9.26 2.51
N LEU A 70 1.83 -8.86 1.52
CA LEU A 70 0.63 -8.04 1.78
C LEU A 70 -0.38 -8.72 2.72
N ILE A 71 -0.57 -10.04 2.59
CA ILE A 71 -1.48 -10.80 3.45
C ILE A 71 -0.99 -10.70 4.91
N PHE A 72 0.29 -10.97 5.15
CA PHE A 72 0.88 -10.92 6.49
C PHE A 72 1.02 -9.50 7.03
N LEU A 73 1.29 -8.51 6.18
CA LEU A 73 1.34 -7.10 6.56
C LEU A 73 -0.04 -6.63 7.06
N ASN A 74 -1.12 -7.01 6.38
CA ASN A 74 -2.47 -6.70 6.86
C ASN A 74 -2.73 -7.34 8.23
N LYS A 75 -2.44 -8.64 8.37
CA LYS A 75 -2.66 -9.36 9.62
C LYS A 75 -1.81 -8.79 10.78
N ALA A 76 -0.56 -8.42 10.52
CA ALA A 76 0.31 -7.77 11.50
C ALA A 76 -0.25 -6.40 11.92
N VAL A 77 -0.68 -5.57 10.96
CA VAL A 77 -1.29 -4.27 11.27
C VAL A 77 -2.56 -4.44 12.10
N ASP A 78 -3.42 -5.41 11.75
CA ASP A 78 -4.64 -5.70 12.50
C ASP A 78 -4.32 -6.15 13.94
N LEU A 79 -3.26 -6.93 14.14
CA LEU A 79 -2.82 -7.33 15.47
C LEU A 79 -2.40 -6.14 16.34
N PHE A 80 -1.69 -5.16 15.78
CA PHE A 80 -1.33 -3.95 16.52
C PHE A 80 -2.53 -3.05 16.79
N GLN A 81 -3.44 -2.89 15.82
CA GLN A 81 -4.62 -2.03 15.96
C GLN A 81 -5.64 -2.53 16.98
N ASN A 82 -5.75 -3.85 17.13
CA ASN A 82 -6.70 -4.48 18.04
C ASN A 82 -6.08 -4.90 19.39
N ASP A 83 -4.80 -4.63 19.61
CA ASP A 83 -4.13 -4.94 20.87
C ASP A 83 -4.50 -3.90 21.94
N GLU A 84 -5.06 -4.39 23.05
CA GLU A 84 -5.51 -3.56 24.16
C GLU A 84 -4.38 -2.75 24.78
N ALA A 85 -3.13 -3.23 24.70
CA ALA A 85 -1.96 -2.51 25.19
C ALA A 85 -1.74 -1.15 24.50
N PHE A 86 -2.35 -0.95 23.31
CA PHE A 86 -2.25 0.30 22.55
C PHE A 86 -3.56 1.11 22.54
N LYS A 87 -4.61 0.70 23.25
CA LYS A 87 -5.85 1.49 23.35
C LYS A 87 -5.54 2.87 23.92
N GLY A 88 -5.83 3.92 23.13
CA GLY A 88 -5.61 5.32 23.51
C GLY A 88 -4.19 5.85 23.26
N ASN A 89 -3.26 5.01 22.80
CA ASN A 89 -1.92 5.42 22.41
C ASN A 89 -1.84 5.70 20.91
N ASP A 90 -0.96 6.62 20.51
CA ASP A 90 -0.64 6.80 19.10
C ASP A 90 0.28 5.67 18.63
N LEU A 91 -0.31 4.68 17.96
CA LEU A 91 0.37 3.50 17.41
C LEU A 91 1.54 3.86 16.51
N LEU A 92 1.51 5.00 15.81
CA LEU A 92 2.61 5.38 14.93
C LEU A 92 3.89 5.78 15.70
N ASN A 93 3.83 5.94 17.02
CA ASN A 93 5.04 6.09 17.83
C ASN A 93 5.78 4.76 18.05
N ASP A 94 5.13 3.61 17.80
CA ASP A 94 5.79 2.31 17.83
C ASP A 94 6.56 2.10 16.51
N PRO A 95 7.90 1.93 16.56
CA PRO A 95 8.72 1.80 15.35
C PRO A 95 8.38 0.57 14.50
N MET A 96 7.91 -0.51 15.12
CA MET A 96 7.48 -1.71 14.39
C MET A 96 6.19 -1.42 13.63
N TYR A 97 5.23 -0.75 14.28
CA TYR A 97 3.99 -0.36 13.61
C TYR A 97 4.24 0.62 12.46
N GLU A 98 5.08 1.64 12.66
CA GLU A 98 5.51 2.55 11.58
C GLU A 98 6.10 1.77 10.40
N SER A 99 7.02 0.83 10.68
CA SER A 99 7.65 -0.03 9.67
C SER A 99 6.63 -0.89 8.92
N LEU A 100 5.63 -1.44 9.61
CA LEU A 100 4.55 -2.22 8.98
C LEU A 100 3.71 -1.36 8.02
N ILE A 101 3.32 -0.16 8.43
CA ILE A 101 2.56 0.76 7.57
C ILE A 101 3.40 1.17 6.35
N LEU A 102 4.69 1.44 6.53
CA LEU A 102 5.58 1.79 5.43
C LEU A 102 5.74 0.64 4.43
N ASN A 103 5.97 -0.58 4.91
CA ASN A 103 6.09 -1.76 4.04
C ASN A 103 4.76 -2.07 3.35
N ARG A 104 3.62 -1.93 4.03
CA ARG A 104 2.29 -2.05 3.42
C ARG A 104 2.06 -1.00 2.33
N ALA A 105 2.49 0.24 2.54
CA ALA A 105 2.41 1.30 1.55
C ALA A 105 3.22 0.96 0.29
N LYS A 106 4.49 0.55 0.48
CA LYS A 106 5.40 0.15 -0.62
C LYS A 106 4.87 -1.07 -1.37
N THR A 107 4.44 -2.11 -0.67
CA THR A 107 3.89 -3.32 -1.28
C THR A 107 2.62 -3.02 -2.09
N ASN A 108 1.70 -2.20 -1.56
CA ASN A 108 0.55 -1.77 -2.35
C ASN A 108 0.95 -0.93 -3.57
N TYR A 109 1.99 -0.10 -3.48
CA TYR A 109 2.48 0.68 -4.61
C TYR A 109 3.02 -0.23 -5.72
N VAL A 110 3.81 -1.25 -5.37
CA VAL A 110 4.35 -2.23 -6.34
C VAL A 110 3.24 -3.07 -6.98
N LEU A 111 2.16 -3.34 -6.25
CA LEU A 111 0.99 -4.06 -6.76
C LEU A 111 -0.03 -3.15 -7.48
N ASP A 112 0.36 -1.94 -7.88
CA ASP A 112 -0.49 -0.92 -8.53
C ASP A 112 -1.76 -0.52 -7.73
N ASN A 113 -1.83 -0.89 -6.45
CA ASN A 113 -2.89 -0.51 -5.52
C ASN A 113 -2.66 0.93 -4.98
N PHE A 114 -2.44 1.89 -5.89
CA PHE A 114 -1.99 3.25 -5.56
C PHE A 114 -2.89 3.99 -4.58
N ARG A 115 -4.21 3.74 -4.62
CA ARG A 115 -5.15 4.34 -3.66
C ARG A 115 -4.88 3.88 -2.23
N ARG A 116 -4.62 2.58 -2.02
CA ARG A 116 -4.30 2.01 -0.70
C ARG A 116 -2.92 2.47 -0.23
N ALA A 117 -1.93 2.40 -1.11
CA ALA A 117 -0.58 2.92 -0.84
C ALA A 117 -0.61 4.40 -0.42
N ARG A 118 -1.40 5.22 -1.12
CA ARG A 118 -1.56 6.65 -0.79
C ARG A 118 -2.14 6.87 0.59
N ILE A 119 -3.09 6.04 1.04
CA ILE A 119 -3.71 6.18 2.37
C ILE A 119 -2.63 5.97 3.45
N ASP A 120 -1.83 4.92 3.31
CA ASP A 120 -0.75 4.61 4.26
C ASP A 120 0.36 5.68 4.23
N PHE A 121 0.81 6.11 3.05
CA PHE A 121 1.79 7.20 2.96
C PHE A 121 1.24 8.52 3.50
N LYS A 122 -0.05 8.80 3.34
CA LYS A 122 -0.69 9.99 3.91
C LYS A 122 -0.69 9.93 5.44
N LEU A 123 -0.98 8.76 6.01
CA LEU A 123 -0.94 8.53 7.45
C LEU A 123 0.46 8.81 8.00
N LEU A 124 1.49 8.21 7.39
CA LEU A 124 2.89 8.42 7.78
C LEU A 124 3.34 9.88 7.61
N ARG A 125 3.03 10.50 6.46
CA ARG A 125 3.37 11.91 6.20
C ARG A 125 2.73 12.85 7.22
N ASN A 126 1.46 12.63 7.57
CA ASN A 126 0.77 13.49 8.53
C ASN A 126 1.42 13.44 9.91
N LYS A 127 1.90 12.26 10.31
CA LYS A 127 2.58 12.04 11.59
C LYS A 127 4.03 12.56 11.58
N PHE A 128 4.77 12.27 10.51
CA PHE A 128 6.19 12.56 10.36
C PHE A 128 6.41 13.55 9.21
N GLY A 129 5.88 14.77 9.35
CA GLY A 129 5.82 15.77 8.28
C GLY A 129 7.15 16.19 7.65
N SER A 130 8.27 15.97 8.34
CA SER A 130 9.63 16.25 7.85
C SER A 130 10.28 15.07 7.11
N ASN A 131 9.67 13.88 7.12
CA ASN A 131 10.28 12.71 6.49
C ASN A 131 10.05 12.72 4.97
N VAL A 132 11.14 12.98 4.25
CA VAL A 132 11.17 13.07 2.78
C VAL A 132 10.67 11.79 2.11
N LEU A 133 10.97 10.61 2.67
CA LEU A 133 10.55 9.33 2.09
C LEU A 133 9.02 9.21 2.03
N TYR A 134 8.32 9.64 3.08
CA TYR A 134 6.86 9.54 3.16
C TYR A 134 6.18 10.55 2.25
N GLN A 135 6.75 11.75 2.14
CA GLN A 135 6.30 12.75 1.20
C GLN A 135 6.47 12.29 -0.25
N GLN A 136 7.64 11.79 -0.62
CA GLN A 136 7.91 11.26 -1.96
C GLN A 136 7.01 10.07 -2.29
N GLY A 137 6.81 9.15 -1.35
CA GLY A 137 5.88 8.02 -1.53
C GLY A 137 4.43 8.46 -1.76
N TYR A 138 3.94 9.43 -0.97
CA TYR A 138 2.61 10.01 -1.16
C TYR A 138 2.47 10.67 -2.54
N ASP A 139 3.47 11.45 -2.93
CA ASP A 139 3.46 12.17 -4.20
C ASP A 139 3.53 11.22 -5.40
N ALA A 140 4.36 10.18 -5.34
CA ALA A 140 4.44 9.15 -6.38
C ALA A 140 3.10 8.44 -6.58
N CYS A 141 2.40 8.09 -5.49
CA CYS A 141 1.06 7.50 -5.58
C CYS A 141 0.08 8.46 -6.27
N MET A 142 0.11 9.74 -5.90
CA MET A 142 -0.76 10.75 -6.50
C MET A 142 -0.49 10.91 -8.01
N ASP A 143 0.77 10.92 -8.42
CA ASP A 143 1.12 11.07 -9.84
C ASP A 143 0.64 9.89 -10.67
N LYS A 144 0.77 8.66 -10.15
CA LYS A 144 0.22 7.46 -10.80
C LYS A 144 -1.30 7.53 -10.93
N ILE A 145 -2.01 7.92 -9.87
CA ILE A 145 -3.47 8.09 -9.89
C ILE A 145 -3.87 9.13 -10.94
N LEU A 146 -3.24 10.31 -10.95
CA LEU A 146 -3.54 11.36 -11.93
C LEU A 146 -3.24 10.91 -13.35
N THR A 147 -2.16 10.16 -13.57
CA THR A 147 -1.80 9.60 -14.88
C THR A 147 -2.86 8.61 -15.36
N ILE A 148 -3.37 7.74 -14.49
CA ILE A 148 -4.48 6.83 -14.82
C ILE A 148 -5.72 7.62 -15.24
N PHE A 149 -6.10 8.65 -14.48
CA PHE A 149 -7.25 9.50 -14.84
C PHE A 149 -7.07 10.23 -16.17
N GLN A 150 -5.85 10.66 -16.49
CA GLN A 150 -5.55 11.26 -17.80
C GLN A 150 -5.75 10.25 -18.93
N TRP A 151 -5.25 9.03 -18.79
CA TRP A 151 -5.44 7.99 -19.81
C TRP A 151 -6.91 7.65 -20.02
N ILE A 152 -7.69 7.50 -18.93
CA ILE A 152 -9.14 7.28 -19.02
C ILE A 152 -9.82 8.42 -19.77
N THR A 153 -9.49 9.67 -19.42
CA THR A 153 -10.11 10.85 -20.03
C THR A 153 -9.74 10.96 -21.52
N LEU A 154 -8.49 10.65 -21.88
CA LEU A 154 -8.03 10.60 -23.27
C LEU A 154 -8.76 9.50 -24.06
N SER A 155 -8.92 8.31 -23.49
CA SER A 155 -9.66 7.21 -24.12
C SER A 155 -11.12 7.60 -24.38
N VAL A 156 -11.80 8.22 -23.41
CA VAL A 156 -13.17 8.71 -23.59
C VAL A 156 -13.24 9.74 -24.72
N LEU A 157 -12.29 10.67 -24.78
CA LEU A 157 -12.23 11.68 -25.83
C LEU A 157 -12.07 11.05 -27.22
N VAL A 158 -11.16 10.09 -27.38
CA VAL A 158 -10.95 9.38 -28.65
C VAL A 158 -12.20 8.61 -29.06
N ILE A 159 -12.86 7.92 -28.12
CA ILE A 159 -14.12 7.21 -28.38
C ILE A 159 -15.20 8.18 -28.84
N SER A 160 -15.42 9.29 -28.11
CA SER A 160 -16.45 10.28 -28.47
C SER A 160 -16.23 10.87 -29.86
N ILE A 161 -14.99 11.25 -30.20
CA ILE A 161 -14.67 11.75 -31.55
C ILE A 161 -14.95 10.68 -32.60
N SER A 162 -14.49 9.45 -32.36
CA SER A 162 -14.65 8.35 -33.31
C SER A 162 -16.13 8.04 -33.54
N SER A 163 -16.94 8.00 -32.48
CA SER A 163 -18.39 7.78 -32.58
C SER A 163 -19.09 8.90 -33.34
N ILE A 164 -18.71 10.17 -33.14
CA ILE A 164 -19.31 11.30 -33.86
C ILE A 164 -18.97 11.28 -35.36
N LEU A 165 -17.75 10.85 -35.72
CA LEU A 165 -17.26 10.87 -37.10
C LEU A 165 -17.65 9.63 -37.90
N LEU A 166 -17.67 8.46 -37.28
CA LEU A 166 -17.78 7.18 -37.98
C LEU A 166 -19.18 6.55 -37.90
N LEU A 167 -20.00 6.96 -36.92
CA LEU A 167 -21.33 6.38 -36.72
C LEU A 167 -22.41 7.38 -37.12
N GLU A 168 -23.43 6.89 -37.83
CA GLU A 168 -24.67 7.62 -38.05
C GLU A 168 -25.49 7.61 -36.76
N LEU A 169 -25.15 8.54 -35.86
CA LEU A 169 -25.84 8.70 -34.59
C LEU A 169 -27.12 9.52 -34.75
N GLU A 170 -28.19 9.11 -34.06
CA GLU A 170 -29.37 9.94 -33.88
C GLU A 170 -29.01 11.28 -33.22
N ALA A 171 -29.78 12.34 -33.51
CA ALA A 171 -29.49 13.70 -33.06
C ALA A 171 -29.31 13.80 -31.53
N GLY A 172 -30.13 13.09 -30.75
CA GLY A 172 -30.02 13.04 -29.30
C GLY A 172 -28.71 12.41 -28.81
N MET A 173 -28.30 11.30 -29.42
CA MET A 173 -27.03 10.63 -29.11
C MET A 173 -25.83 11.49 -29.50
N LYS A 174 -25.89 12.17 -30.65
CA LYS A 174 -24.84 13.10 -31.08
C LYS A 174 -24.68 14.26 -30.11
N SER A 175 -25.77 14.86 -29.64
CA SER A 175 -25.75 15.91 -28.62
C SER A 175 -25.13 15.45 -27.30
N LEU A 176 -25.48 14.24 -26.85
CA LEU A 176 -24.88 13.62 -25.67
C LEU A 176 -23.37 13.40 -25.84
N MET A 177 -22.93 12.86 -26.98
CA MET A 177 -21.50 12.65 -27.26
C MET A 177 -20.70 13.96 -27.31
N ILE A 178 -21.28 15.03 -27.87
CA ILE A 178 -20.67 16.37 -27.85
C ILE A 178 -20.52 16.86 -26.41
N SER A 179 -21.54 16.66 -25.57
CA SER A 179 -21.50 17.06 -24.15
C SER A 179 -20.42 16.30 -23.37
N VAL A 180 -20.29 14.98 -23.60
CA VAL A 180 -19.23 14.15 -23.03
C VAL A 180 -17.84 14.60 -23.50
N LEU A 181 -17.70 14.96 -24.77
CA LEU A 181 -16.46 15.47 -25.34
C LEU A 181 -16.04 16.79 -24.68
N VAL A 182 -16.98 17.75 -24.53
CA VAL A 182 -16.72 19.02 -23.85
C VAL A 182 -16.31 18.78 -22.39
N LEU A 183 -17.02 17.92 -21.67
CA LEU A 183 -16.68 17.59 -20.28
C LEU A 183 -15.28 16.96 -20.17
N SER A 184 -14.94 16.05 -21.09
CA SER A 184 -13.64 15.38 -21.14
C SER A 184 -12.50 16.35 -21.42
N LEU A 185 -12.71 17.36 -22.27
CA LEU A 185 -11.76 18.45 -22.52
C LEU A 185 -11.52 19.30 -21.26
N ILE A 186 -12.60 19.67 -20.56
CA ILE A 186 -12.51 20.43 -19.30
C ILE A 186 -11.72 19.64 -18.24
N LEU A 187 -12.06 18.35 -18.06
CA LEU A 187 -11.36 17.46 -17.12
C LEU A 187 -9.88 17.31 -17.48
N SER A 188 -9.57 17.13 -18.77
CA SER A 188 -8.18 17.03 -19.25
C SER A 188 -7.38 18.30 -18.95
N ALA A 189 -7.97 19.47 -19.18
CA ALA A 189 -7.34 20.76 -18.87
C ALA A 189 -7.09 20.91 -17.37
N ALA A 190 -8.06 20.55 -16.52
CA ALA A 190 -7.94 20.60 -15.06
C ALA A 190 -6.84 19.65 -14.55
N LEU A 191 -6.80 18.40 -15.02
CA LEU A 191 -5.76 17.43 -14.65
C LEU A 191 -4.36 17.93 -15.04
N ASN A 192 -4.21 18.47 -16.25
CA ASN A 192 -2.95 19.05 -16.73
C ASN A 192 -2.51 20.25 -15.89
N PHE A 193 -3.45 21.11 -15.48
CA PHE A 193 -3.15 22.23 -14.59
C PHE A 193 -2.62 21.76 -13.23
N VAL A 194 -3.27 20.78 -12.62
CA VAL A 194 -2.84 20.20 -11.32
C VAL A 194 -1.43 19.61 -11.42
N GLN A 195 -1.16 18.83 -12.47
CA GLN A 195 0.18 18.25 -12.66
C GLN A 195 1.26 19.31 -12.91
N ARG A 196 0.97 20.34 -13.72
CA ARG A 196 1.91 21.44 -13.97
C ARG A 196 2.22 22.21 -12.70
N LYS A 197 1.20 22.48 -11.87
CA LYS A 197 1.38 23.14 -10.57
C LYS A 197 2.31 22.32 -9.67
N LYS A 198 2.06 21.01 -9.56
CA LYS A 198 2.87 20.11 -8.74
C LYS A 198 4.34 20.03 -9.21
N ARG A 199 4.59 19.92 -10.53
CA ARG A 199 5.96 19.93 -11.08
C ARG A 199 6.70 21.24 -10.77
N LYS A 200 6.01 22.37 -10.78
CA LYS A 200 6.61 23.67 -10.41
C LYS A 200 6.95 23.74 -8.92
N GLU A 201 6.17 23.10 -8.06
CA GLU A 201 6.44 23.03 -6.62
C GLU A 201 7.65 22.13 -6.33
N GLN A 202 7.79 21.00 -7.05
CA GLN A 202 8.93 20.09 -6.91
C GLN A 202 10.26 20.70 -7.39
N ASN A 203 10.24 21.55 -8.42
CA ASN A 203 11.47 22.19 -8.94
C ASN A 203 11.97 23.38 -8.08
N LYS A 204 11.25 23.74 -7.01
CA LYS A 204 11.59 24.87 -6.13
C LYS A 204 12.21 24.45 -4.80
N GLY A 205 12.18 23.16 -4.46
CA GLY A 205 12.79 22.58 -3.25
C GLY A 205 14.03 21.81 -3.61
#